data_AF-A0A6N2EI46-F1
#
_entry.id   AF-A0A6N2EI46-F1
#
_cell.length_a   1.000
_cell.length_b   1.000
_cell.length_c   1.000
_cell.angle_alpha   90.00
_cell.angle_beta   90.00
_cell.angle_gamma   90.00
#
_symmetry.space_group_name_H-M   'P 1'
#
loop_
_entity.id
_entity.type
_entity.pdbx_description
1 polymer ?
#
loop_
_entity_poly.entity_id
_entity_poly.type
_entity_poly.pdbx_seq_one_letter_code
_entity_poly.pdbx_strand_id
1 'polypeptide(L)'
;MLTSSTLTEQLAVLGVQLPAWPEEPQGPESGGDWIQRGLNYAEGIRLWRAQLRNASVSTKGVVEQLISHLQEQGQLGVWDQLVYAAIKPEVQKTKDFERWQACTKLIRSSALTAAQLLGASLEMMREQRLTAGTYGLRRLLKEQDDLKPEHCLTLCSELVAAANTSNIWKDASSGSIGWATAVNLHQHWSSLLADAMGLVVLNQQDATDPLGVDRSNLLDHLDCINQCLGSKGAHGHAEFIRICKERLPELLGSWGGEKPWVVEVGCSREIIEGQNSTAQLLALAKEMGLPFAGIDLDQDNIAALKRDYGGLGTQWIAGKGEDELASWQHPIAACYLDAYDFWHASHSDLRQESYLKNYGAQINDQECHQMHFQAAQHATRIMPIGGVLGLDDTWLENDQWAGKGMLALPWLLEHGWQLLSQANRGTVMVKVGADL
;
A
#
# COMPACT_ATOMS: atom_id res chain seq x y z
N MET A 1 34.12 -11.56 -11.35
CA MET A 1 33.81 -12.28 -10.11
C MET A 1 35.05 -12.26 -9.25
N LEU A 2 34.99 -11.74 -8.02
CA LEU A 2 36.08 -11.94 -7.06
C LEU A 2 36.10 -13.43 -6.68
N THR A 3 37.28 -14.04 -6.68
CA THR A 3 37.44 -15.39 -6.13
C THR A 3 37.54 -15.28 -4.60
N SER A 4 37.22 -16.36 -3.88
CA SER A 4 37.29 -16.39 -2.41
C SER A 4 38.69 -16.04 -1.87
N SER A 5 39.75 -16.30 -2.66
CA SER A 5 41.12 -15.86 -2.38
C SER A 5 41.29 -14.34 -2.35
N THR A 6 40.57 -13.60 -3.21
CA THR A 6 40.71 -12.14 -3.32
C THR A 6 40.14 -11.41 -2.11
N LEU A 7 39.10 -11.96 -1.47
CA LEU A 7 38.52 -11.39 -0.25
C LEU A 7 39.45 -11.55 0.95
N THR A 8 40.11 -12.71 1.09
CA THR A 8 41.10 -12.93 2.16
C THR A 8 42.31 -12.00 1.98
N GLU A 9 42.77 -11.81 0.75
CA GLU A 9 43.86 -10.87 0.43
C GLU A 9 43.48 -9.42 0.72
N GLN A 10 42.26 -9.00 0.38
CA GLN A 10 41.75 -7.65 0.66
C GLN A 10 41.59 -7.37 2.16
N LEU A 11 41.15 -8.36 2.94
CA LEU A 11 41.05 -8.22 4.40
C LEU A 11 42.43 -8.21 5.08
N ALA A 12 43.41 -8.90 4.52
CA ALA A 12 44.80 -8.86 5.00
C ALA A 12 45.45 -7.47 4.81
N VAL A 13 45.10 -6.75 3.72
CA VAL A 13 45.51 -5.34 3.51
C VAL A 13 44.98 -4.42 4.61
N LEU A 14 43.81 -4.75 5.19
CA LEU A 14 43.21 -4.02 6.30
C LEU A 14 43.74 -4.48 7.69
N GLY A 15 44.84 -5.24 7.71
CA GLY A 15 45.47 -5.74 8.94
C GLY A 15 44.69 -6.87 9.62
N VAL A 16 43.64 -7.39 8.99
CA VAL A 16 42.84 -8.50 9.51
C VAL A 16 43.36 -9.80 8.92
N GLN A 17 44.23 -10.49 9.67
CA GLN A 17 44.70 -11.82 9.28
C GLN A 17 43.63 -12.86 9.53
N LEU A 18 43.01 -13.34 8.45
CA LEU A 18 42.08 -14.46 8.48
C LEU A 18 42.70 -15.66 7.77
N PRO A 19 42.36 -16.90 8.18
CA PRO A 19 42.75 -18.08 7.45
C PRO A 19 42.11 -18.05 6.06
N ALA A 20 42.74 -18.75 5.12
CA ALA A 20 42.22 -18.90 3.77
C ALA A 20 40.75 -19.34 3.82
N TRP A 21 39.91 -18.70 3.02
CA TRP A 21 38.51 -19.09 2.89
C TRP A 21 38.45 -20.57 2.48
N PRO A 22 37.66 -21.41 3.17
CA PRO A 22 37.58 -22.82 2.84
C PRO A 22 37.08 -22.97 1.40
N GLU A 23 37.64 -23.88 0.61
CA GLU A 23 37.24 -24.03 -0.80
C GLU A 23 35.84 -24.64 -0.89
N GLU A 24 35.00 -24.05 -1.75
CA GLU A 24 33.65 -24.56 -1.99
C GLU A 24 33.73 -25.89 -2.76
N PRO A 25 33.05 -26.95 -2.30
CA PRO A 25 33.11 -28.25 -2.97
C PRO A 25 32.56 -28.16 -4.40
N GLN A 26 33.44 -28.35 -5.38
CA GLN A 26 33.11 -28.32 -6.82
C GLN A 26 32.38 -29.61 -7.24
N GLY A 27 31.05 -29.54 -7.37
CA GLY A 27 30.20 -30.52 -8.07
C GLY A 27 30.19 -31.97 -7.53
N PRO A 28 29.18 -32.79 -7.92
CA PRO A 28 29.14 -34.20 -7.55
C PRO A 28 30.00 -35.02 -8.53
N GLU A 29 31.32 -34.90 -8.44
CA GLU A 29 32.17 -35.91 -9.06
C GLU A 29 32.05 -37.22 -8.27
N SER A 30 31.81 -38.31 -9.00
CA SER A 30 31.49 -39.64 -8.50
C SER A 30 32.51 -40.15 -7.48
N GLY A 31 32.16 -40.09 -6.19
CA GLY A 31 32.94 -40.74 -5.15
C GLY A 31 32.65 -40.23 -3.74
N GLY A 32 31.69 -40.86 -3.05
CA GLY A 32 31.61 -41.13 -1.60
C GLY A 32 31.73 -40.04 -0.53
N ASP A 33 32.29 -38.86 -0.81
CA ASP A 33 32.89 -37.99 0.22
C ASP A 33 32.32 -36.56 0.22
N TRP A 34 31.25 -36.32 -0.54
CA TRP A 34 30.63 -34.99 -0.65
C TRP A 34 30.05 -34.49 0.68
N ILE A 35 29.55 -35.40 1.52
CA ILE A 35 29.01 -35.08 2.86
C ILE A 35 30.14 -34.57 3.75
N GLN A 36 31.28 -35.28 3.79
CA GLN A 36 32.41 -34.89 4.64
C GLN A 36 33.05 -33.58 4.17
N ARG A 37 33.14 -33.34 2.86
CA ARG A 37 33.60 -32.05 2.31
C ARG A 37 32.65 -30.91 2.64
N GLY A 38 31.34 -31.15 2.60
CA GLY A 38 30.33 -30.20 3.05
C GLY A 38 30.44 -29.88 4.54
N LEU A 39 30.69 -30.89 5.37
CA LEU A 39 30.92 -30.72 6.81
C LEU A 39 32.22 -29.94 7.09
N ASN A 40 33.30 -30.23 6.36
CA ASN A 40 34.58 -29.52 6.50
C ASN A 40 34.48 -28.06 6.04
N TYR A 41 33.72 -27.77 4.96
CA TYR A 41 33.45 -26.41 4.50
C TYR A 41 32.64 -25.62 5.54
N ALA A 42 31.58 -26.24 6.09
CA ALA A 42 30.77 -25.63 7.14
C ALA A 42 31.57 -25.33 8.42
N GLU A 43 32.47 -26.25 8.82
CA GLU A 43 33.35 -26.05 9.97
C GLU A 43 34.40 -24.96 9.70
N GLY A 44 34.93 -24.88 8.48
CA GLY A 44 35.81 -23.78 8.04
C GLY A 44 35.13 -22.41 8.17
N ILE A 45 33.88 -22.28 7.71
CA ILE A 45 33.08 -21.05 7.86
C ILE A 45 32.85 -20.73 9.34
N ARG A 46 32.57 -21.74 10.17
CA ARG A 46 32.33 -21.57 11.61
C ARG A 46 33.57 -21.00 12.31
N LEU A 47 34.75 -21.55 12.01
CA LEU A 47 36.03 -21.11 12.58
C LEU A 47 36.42 -19.71 12.09
N TRP A 48 36.22 -19.42 10.81
CA TRP A 48 36.45 -18.09 10.22
C TRP A 48 35.59 -17.01 10.90
N ARG A 49 34.30 -17.31 11.13
CA ARG A 49 33.38 -16.44 11.89
C ARG A 49 33.77 -16.27 13.37
N ALA A 50 34.36 -17.29 13.98
CA ALA A 50 34.83 -17.20 15.36
C ALA A 50 36.04 -16.28 15.48
N GLN A 51 36.95 -16.30 14.50
CA GLN A 51 38.12 -15.43 14.47
C GLN A 51 37.79 -13.98 14.14
N LEU A 52 36.85 -13.72 13.23
CA LEU A 52 36.34 -12.36 13.01
C LEU A 52 35.70 -11.73 14.26
N ARG A 53 35.06 -12.56 15.10
CA ARG A 53 34.50 -12.11 16.38
C ARG A 53 35.57 -11.82 17.44
N ASN A 54 36.76 -12.42 17.30
CA ASN A 54 37.88 -12.26 18.22
C ASN A 54 38.94 -11.26 17.73
N ALA A 55 38.85 -10.78 16.48
CA ALA A 55 39.73 -9.74 15.98
C ALA A 55 39.47 -8.43 16.75
N SER A 56 40.52 -7.79 17.28
CA SER A 56 40.47 -6.59 18.11
C SER A 56 40.10 -5.31 17.34
N VAL A 57 39.53 -5.44 16.15
CA VAL A 57 39.08 -4.34 15.30
C VAL A 57 37.56 -4.23 15.47
N SER A 58 37.06 -3.04 15.79
CA SER A 58 35.61 -2.86 15.95
C SER A 58 34.90 -3.31 14.66
N THR A 59 33.88 -4.16 14.81
CA THR A 59 33.11 -4.69 13.67
C THR A 59 32.57 -3.57 12.79
N LYS A 60 32.28 -2.41 13.39
CA LYS A 60 31.89 -1.17 12.72
C LYS A 60 32.97 -0.64 11.77
N GLY A 61 34.22 -0.50 12.24
CA GLY A 61 35.32 0.05 11.42
C GLY A 61 35.72 -0.85 10.24
N VAL A 62 35.66 -2.17 10.41
CA VAL A 62 35.92 -3.12 9.32
C VAL A 62 34.83 -3.04 8.25
N VAL A 63 33.57 -2.94 8.67
CA VAL A 63 32.42 -2.82 7.76
C VAL A 63 32.46 -1.49 7.01
N GLU A 64 32.76 -0.38 7.69
CA GLU A 64 32.87 0.95 7.07
C GLU A 64 34.01 1.02 6.03
N GLN A 65 35.19 0.46 6.33
CA GLN A 65 36.32 0.41 5.38
C GLN A 65 36.05 -0.51 4.19
N LEU A 66 35.36 -1.64 4.41
CA LEU A 66 34.98 -2.56 3.36
C LEU A 66 33.90 -1.95 2.44
N ILE A 67 32.95 -1.19 3.00
CA ILE A 67 31.95 -0.41 2.25
C ILE A 67 32.65 0.59 1.33
N SER A 68 33.53 1.45 1.88
CA SER A 68 34.24 2.45 1.08
C SER A 68 35.08 1.82 -0.03
N HIS A 69 35.80 0.74 0.26
CA HIS A 69 36.64 0.08 -0.74
C HIS A 69 35.84 -0.62 -1.85
N LEU A 70 34.71 -1.27 -1.52
CA LEU A 70 33.84 -1.92 -2.52
C LEU A 70 33.07 -0.90 -3.37
N GLN A 71 32.75 0.27 -2.81
CA GLN A 71 32.19 1.41 -3.54
C GLN A 71 33.22 1.99 -4.53
N GLU A 72 34.47 2.19 -4.09
CA GLU A 72 35.57 2.64 -4.96
C GLU A 72 35.84 1.68 -6.13
N GLN A 73 35.58 0.38 -5.95
CA GLN A 73 35.81 -0.65 -6.96
C GLN A 73 34.56 -0.95 -7.82
N GLY A 74 33.39 -0.35 -7.53
CA GLY A 74 32.15 -0.59 -8.26
C GLY A 74 31.60 -2.03 -8.13
N GLN A 75 31.90 -2.73 -7.03
CA GLN A 75 31.61 -4.16 -6.85
C GLN A 75 30.42 -4.44 -5.92
N LEU A 76 29.37 -3.62 -6.02
CA LEU A 76 28.17 -3.72 -5.18
C LEU A 76 27.41 -5.06 -5.32
N GLY A 77 27.57 -5.81 -6.42
CA GLY A 77 26.97 -7.16 -6.56
C GLY A 77 27.52 -8.23 -5.60
N VAL A 78 28.59 -7.92 -4.86
CA VAL A 78 29.13 -8.79 -3.80
C VAL A 78 28.32 -8.64 -2.49
N TRP A 79 27.58 -7.54 -2.33
CA TRP A 79 26.73 -7.30 -1.17
C TRP A 79 25.61 -8.33 -1.05
N ASP A 80 25.09 -8.84 -2.16
CA ASP A 80 24.10 -9.92 -2.17
C ASP A 80 24.61 -11.09 -1.33
N GLN A 81 25.80 -11.61 -1.63
CA GLN A 81 26.34 -12.77 -0.92
C GLN A 81 26.62 -12.48 0.57
N LEU A 82 26.98 -11.25 0.91
CA LEU A 82 27.32 -10.82 2.28
C LEU A 82 26.05 -10.58 3.13
N VAL A 83 25.03 -9.94 2.57
CA VAL A 83 23.70 -9.76 3.16
C VAL A 83 23.01 -11.11 3.32
N TYR A 84 23.11 -11.99 2.31
CA TYR A 84 22.56 -13.35 2.36
C TYR A 84 23.34 -14.30 3.28
N ALA A 85 24.65 -14.11 3.49
CA ALA A 85 25.42 -14.86 4.47
C ALA A 85 25.18 -14.39 5.92
N ALA A 86 24.75 -13.14 6.08
CA ALA A 86 24.31 -12.57 7.35
C ALA A 86 22.87 -12.98 7.71
N ILE A 87 22.05 -13.26 6.68
CA ILE A 87 20.77 -13.95 6.79
C ILE A 87 21.05 -15.46 6.95
N LYS A 88 20.21 -16.15 7.74
CA LYS A 88 20.36 -17.58 8.08
C LYS A 88 20.74 -18.46 6.85
N PRO A 89 21.78 -19.32 6.92
CA PRO A 89 22.27 -20.12 5.77
C PRO A 89 21.21 -21.01 5.10
N GLU A 90 20.13 -21.34 5.82
CA GLU A 90 19.01 -22.12 5.30
C GLU A 90 18.23 -21.39 4.20
N VAL A 91 18.29 -20.05 4.16
CA VAL A 91 17.60 -19.21 3.16
C VAL A 91 18.25 -19.32 1.78
N GLN A 92 19.56 -19.59 1.68
CA GLN A 92 20.21 -19.78 0.38
C GLN A 92 19.79 -21.10 -0.32
N LYS A 93 19.30 -22.09 0.44
CA LYS A 93 19.01 -23.45 -0.05
C LYS A 93 17.59 -23.62 -0.63
N THR A 94 16.68 -22.67 -0.45
CA THR A 94 15.29 -22.78 -0.92
C THR A 94 15.14 -22.33 -2.39
N LYS A 95 13.99 -22.57 -3.06
CA LYS A 95 13.75 -22.06 -4.44
C LYS A 95 13.37 -20.57 -4.38
N ASP A 96 13.58 -19.80 -5.46
CA ASP A 96 13.45 -18.32 -5.47
C ASP A 96 12.20 -17.77 -4.77
N PHE A 97 11.02 -18.34 -4.99
CA PHE A 97 9.81 -17.88 -4.31
C PHE A 97 9.82 -18.08 -2.77
N GLU A 98 10.29 -19.24 -2.31
CA GLU A 98 10.42 -19.57 -0.89
C GLU A 98 11.54 -18.76 -0.21
N ARG A 99 12.59 -18.38 -0.98
CA ARG A 99 13.65 -17.48 -0.53
C ARG A 99 13.10 -16.11 -0.13
N TRP A 100 12.23 -15.53 -0.94
CA TRP A 100 11.66 -14.20 -0.67
C TRP A 100 10.70 -14.17 0.52
N GLN A 101 9.93 -15.24 0.71
CA GLN A 101 9.08 -15.38 1.89
C GLN A 101 9.91 -15.46 3.17
N ALA A 102 11.05 -16.15 3.12
CA ALA A 102 11.97 -16.22 4.25
C ALA A 102 12.62 -14.86 4.57
N CYS A 103 13.08 -14.11 3.56
CA CYS A 103 13.59 -12.74 3.76
C CYS A 103 12.52 -11.79 4.31
N THR A 104 11.30 -11.84 3.77
CA THR A 104 10.18 -11.02 4.27
C THR A 104 9.87 -11.34 5.74
N LYS A 105 9.87 -12.63 6.09
CA LYS A 105 9.65 -13.09 7.47
C LYS A 105 10.76 -12.63 8.41
N LEU A 106 12.01 -12.61 7.94
CA LEU A 106 13.15 -12.14 8.72
C LEU A 106 13.14 -10.62 8.91
N ILE A 107 12.84 -9.84 7.86
CA ILE A 107 12.63 -8.39 7.93
C ILE A 107 11.52 -8.04 8.92
N ARG A 108 10.48 -8.87 9.01
CA ARG A 108 9.38 -8.72 9.99
C ARG A 108 9.72 -9.19 11.40
N SER A 109 10.84 -9.89 11.60
CA SER A 109 11.25 -10.45 12.90
C SER A 109 12.31 -9.60 13.59
N SER A 110 12.34 -9.56 14.93
CA SER A 110 13.36 -8.86 15.72
C SER A 110 14.79 -9.44 15.61
N ALA A 111 15.01 -10.45 14.76
CA ALA A 111 16.24 -11.21 14.68
C ALA A 111 17.37 -10.55 13.85
N LEU A 112 17.07 -9.46 13.12
CA LEU A 112 18.04 -8.74 12.30
C LEU A 112 18.57 -7.52 13.06
N THR A 113 19.88 -7.30 13.00
CA THR A 113 20.49 -6.02 13.42
C THR A 113 20.08 -4.89 12.48
N ALA A 114 20.26 -3.63 12.89
CA ALA A 114 19.95 -2.46 12.07
C ALA A 114 20.60 -2.52 10.66
N ALA A 115 21.89 -2.87 10.59
CA ALA A 115 22.60 -3.02 9.32
C ALA A 115 22.06 -4.17 8.46
N GLN A 116 21.72 -5.31 9.08
CA GLN A 116 21.12 -6.45 8.38
C GLN A 116 19.72 -6.14 7.88
N LEU A 117 18.92 -5.43 8.67
CA LEU A 117 17.58 -4.99 8.31
C LEU A 117 17.64 -4.00 7.14
N LEU A 118 18.58 -3.05 7.17
CA LEU A 118 18.81 -2.12 6.07
C LEU A 118 19.21 -2.86 4.78
N GLY A 119 20.22 -3.72 4.84
CA GLY A 119 20.68 -4.49 3.68
C GLY A 119 19.58 -5.37 3.09
N ALA A 120 18.84 -6.09 3.94
CA ALA A 120 17.70 -6.90 3.50
C ALA A 120 16.58 -6.05 2.89
N SER A 121 16.35 -4.83 3.41
CA SER A 121 15.31 -3.94 2.90
C SER A 121 15.65 -3.38 1.52
N LEU A 122 16.89 -2.91 1.33
CA LEU A 122 17.37 -2.39 0.06
C LEU A 122 17.39 -3.49 -1.01
N GLU A 123 17.78 -4.71 -0.64
CA GLU A 123 17.79 -5.84 -1.56
C GLU A 123 16.39 -6.24 -1.99
N MET A 124 15.42 -6.24 -1.07
CA MET A 124 14.00 -6.43 -1.44
C MET A 124 13.51 -5.34 -2.39
N MET A 125 13.99 -4.10 -2.26
CA MET A 125 13.63 -3.04 -3.18
C MET A 125 14.27 -3.21 -4.56
N ARG A 126 15.55 -3.63 -4.62
CA ARG A 126 16.28 -3.94 -5.85
C ARG A 126 15.55 -5.01 -6.67
N GLU A 127 15.01 -6.02 -5.99
CA GLU A 127 14.22 -7.11 -6.56
C GLU A 127 12.73 -6.78 -6.75
N GLN A 128 12.36 -5.49 -6.73
CA GLN A 128 11.00 -4.97 -6.93
C GLN A 128 9.97 -5.48 -5.91
N ARG A 129 10.40 -5.91 -4.72
CA ARG A 129 9.56 -6.32 -3.57
C ARG A 129 9.39 -5.19 -2.57
N LEU A 130 8.86 -4.08 -3.08
CA LEU A 130 8.84 -2.79 -2.41
C LEU A 130 8.13 -2.80 -1.05
N THR A 131 7.01 -3.49 -0.90
CA THR A 131 6.28 -3.58 0.38
C THR A 131 7.12 -4.20 1.50
N ALA A 132 7.92 -5.23 1.19
CA ALA A 132 8.80 -5.85 2.18
C ALA A 132 9.99 -4.96 2.51
N GLY A 133 10.57 -4.32 1.48
CA GLY A 133 11.66 -3.36 1.66
C GLY A 133 11.24 -2.13 2.48
N THR A 134 10.10 -1.51 2.16
CA THR A 134 9.62 -0.32 2.87
C THR A 134 9.24 -0.64 4.31
N TYR A 135 8.66 -1.81 4.57
CA TYR A 135 8.41 -2.27 5.93
C TYR A 135 9.72 -2.34 6.74
N GLY A 136 10.78 -2.92 6.16
CA GLY A 136 12.05 -3.04 6.86
C GLY A 136 12.73 -1.69 7.13
N LEU A 137 12.62 -0.73 6.21
CA LEU A 137 13.07 0.65 6.45
C LEU A 137 12.25 1.35 7.54
N ARG A 138 10.91 1.24 7.52
CA ARG A 138 10.06 1.80 8.58
C ARG A 138 10.40 1.21 9.94
N ARG A 139 10.65 -0.09 9.99
CA ARG A 139 11.07 -0.78 11.21
C ARG A 139 12.44 -0.30 11.68
N LEU A 140 13.40 -0.13 10.76
CA LEU A 140 14.72 0.41 11.07
C LEU A 140 14.62 1.81 11.71
N LEU A 141 13.78 2.68 11.15
CA LEU A 141 13.51 4.02 11.69
C LEU A 141 12.82 3.98 13.05
N LYS A 142 11.94 3.00 13.28
CA LYS A 142 11.21 2.84 14.54
C LYS A 142 12.05 2.22 15.67
N GLU A 143 13.00 1.35 15.32
CA GLU A 143 13.81 0.60 16.29
C GLU A 143 15.15 1.27 16.63
N GLN A 144 15.49 2.38 15.98
CA GLN A 144 16.74 3.11 16.23
C GLN A 144 16.45 4.57 16.54
N ASP A 145 16.44 4.91 17.83
CA ASP A 145 16.31 6.30 18.31
C ASP A 145 17.51 7.19 17.91
N ASP A 146 18.62 6.60 17.45
CA ASP A 146 19.87 7.29 17.11
C ASP A 146 20.09 7.55 15.60
N LEU A 147 19.08 7.29 14.75
CA LEU A 147 19.20 7.59 13.31
C LEU A 147 19.14 9.10 13.07
N LYS A 148 20.33 9.70 12.92
CA LYS A 148 20.45 11.13 12.64
C LYS A 148 19.86 11.50 11.26
N PRO A 149 19.23 12.68 11.11
CA PRO A 149 18.56 13.12 9.88
C PRO A 149 19.41 13.03 8.60
N GLU A 150 20.72 13.23 8.69
CA GLU A 150 21.68 13.10 7.59
C GLU A 150 21.76 11.68 7.03
N HIS A 151 21.52 10.65 7.86
CA HIS A 151 21.45 9.27 7.42
C HIS A 151 20.18 9.01 6.63
N CYS A 152 19.05 9.60 7.03
CA CYS A 152 17.79 9.53 6.28
C CYS A 152 17.91 10.23 4.93
N LEU A 153 18.59 11.39 4.86
CA LEU A 153 18.84 12.12 3.61
C LEU A 153 19.75 11.35 2.66
N THR A 154 20.81 10.73 3.17
CA THR A 154 21.71 9.87 2.38
C THR A 154 20.98 8.61 1.90
N LEU A 155 20.11 8.03 2.74
CA LEU A 155 19.28 6.90 2.34
C LEU A 155 18.31 7.29 1.22
N CYS A 156 17.68 8.46 1.34
CA CYS A 156 16.77 8.98 0.33
C CYS A 156 17.49 9.30 -0.99
N SER A 157 18.70 9.89 -0.94
CA SER A 157 19.46 10.20 -2.16
C SER A 157 19.94 8.94 -2.88
N GLU A 158 20.42 7.93 -2.14
CA GLU A 158 20.81 6.62 -2.68
C GLU A 158 19.63 5.88 -3.30
N LEU A 159 18.45 5.95 -2.67
CA LEU A 159 17.23 5.34 -3.20
C LEU A 159 16.69 6.06 -4.45
N VAL A 160 16.81 7.39 -4.51
CA VAL A 160 16.52 8.17 -5.73
C VAL A 160 17.53 7.86 -6.83
N ALA A 161 18.82 7.71 -6.49
CA ALA A 161 19.86 7.34 -7.45
C ALA A 161 19.67 5.90 -7.96
N ALA A 162 19.31 4.95 -7.11
CA ALA A 162 18.98 3.58 -7.47
C ALA A 162 17.73 3.52 -8.38
N ALA A 163 16.71 4.33 -8.09
CA ALA A 163 15.52 4.44 -8.93
C ALA A 163 15.78 5.09 -10.29
N ASN A 164 16.80 5.96 -10.38
CA ASN A 164 17.19 6.63 -11.62
C ASN A 164 18.18 5.82 -12.47
N THR A 165 18.99 4.95 -11.86
CA THR A 165 19.98 4.10 -12.54
C THR A 165 19.41 2.76 -12.99
N SER A 166 18.43 2.22 -12.27
CA SER A 166 17.55 1.20 -12.82
C SER A 166 16.66 1.86 -13.89
N ASN A 167 16.44 1.22 -15.04
CA ASN A 167 15.63 1.74 -16.15
C ASN A 167 14.13 1.96 -15.80
N ILE A 168 13.76 2.11 -14.52
CA ILE A 168 12.39 2.22 -14.00
C ILE A 168 11.57 3.26 -14.77
N TRP A 169 12.16 4.40 -15.12
CA TRP A 169 11.46 5.46 -15.87
C TRP A 169 11.35 5.19 -17.38
N LYS A 170 12.30 4.46 -17.97
CA LYS A 170 12.19 4.02 -19.38
C LYS A 170 11.22 2.85 -19.52
N ASP A 171 11.17 1.95 -18.54
CA ASP A 171 10.28 0.79 -18.54
C ASP A 171 8.84 1.11 -18.11
N ALA A 172 8.62 2.21 -17.39
CA ALA A 172 7.28 2.77 -17.15
C ALA A 172 6.61 3.27 -18.45
N SER A 173 7.38 3.63 -19.49
CA SER A 173 6.86 3.97 -20.81
C SER A 173 6.66 2.76 -21.75
N SER A 174 7.30 1.62 -21.44
CA SER A 174 7.22 0.37 -22.23
C SER A 174 6.25 -0.68 -21.63
N GLY A 175 5.66 -0.39 -20.46
CA GLY A 175 4.55 -1.16 -19.89
C GLY A 175 4.94 -2.39 -19.06
N SER A 176 6.22 -2.58 -18.74
CA SER A 176 6.71 -3.73 -17.95
C SER A 176 6.72 -3.49 -16.45
N ILE A 177 6.74 -2.22 -16.00
CA ILE A 177 6.49 -1.82 -14.61
C ILE A 177 5.09 -1.19 -14.56
N GLY A 178 4.20 -1.75 -13.74
CA GLY A 178 2.88 -1.18 -13.52
C GLY A 178 3.03 0.25 -12.99
N TRP A 179 2.57 1.24 -13.75
CA TRP A 179 2.61 2.67 -13.40
C TRP A 179 2.13 2.95 -11.97
N ALA A 180 1.15 2.19 -11.48
CA ALA A 180 0.62 2.23 -10.11
C ALA A 180 1.69 2.00 -9.02
N THR A 181 2.73 1.20 -9.30
CA THR A 181 3.84 0.95 -8.37
C THR A 181 4.77 2.16 -8.29
N ALA A 182 5.02 2.85 -9.40
CA ALA A 182 5.80 4.09 -9.41
C ALA A 182 5.02 5.27 -8.76
N VAL A 183 3.70 5.30 -8.94
CA VAL A 183 2.77 6.26 -8.30
C VAL A 183 2.73 6.09 -6.77
N ASN A 184 2.55 4.86 -6.29
CA ASN A 184 2.50 4.55 -4.86
C ASN A 184 3.87 4.75 -4.19
N LEU A 185 4.97 4.44 -4.89
CA LEU A 185 6.31 4.83 -4.47
C LEU A 185 6.38 6.35 -4.31
N HIS A 186 5.93 7.13 -5.29
CA HIS A 186 6.05 8.58 -5.22
C HIS A 186 5.21 9.22 -4.09
N GLN A 187 3.93 8.87 -3.93
CA GLN A 187 3.09 9.41 -2.85
C GLN A 187 3.64 9.08 -1.46
N HIS A 188 4.14 7.85 -1.29
CA HIS A 188 4.71 7.40 -0.02
C HIS A 188 6.05 8.09 0.28
N TRP A 189 6.84 8.38 -0.76
CA TRP A 189 8.12 9.07 -0.66
C TRP A 189 7.99 10.57 -0.42
N SER A 190 7.02 11.23 -1.06
CA SER A 190 6.72 12.66 -0.84
C SER A 190 6.21 12.92 0.57
N SER A 191 5.40 12.01 1.13
CA SER A 191 4.98 12.06 2.54
C SER A 191 6.15 11.87 3.51
N LEU A 192 7.04 10.90 3.25
CA LEU A 192 8.24 10.68 4.06
C LEU A 192 9.24 11.85 3.99
N LEU A 193 9.41 12.46 2.81
CA LEU A 193 10.20 13.68 2.65
C LEU A 193 9.54 14.87 3.34
N ALA A 194 8.22 15.03 3.26
CA ALA A 194 7.50 16.09 3.96
C ALA A 194 7.57 15.93 5.48
N ASP A 195 7.48 14.71 6.01
CA ASP A 195 7.61 14.42 7.44
C ASP A 195 9.05 14.58 7.94
N ALA A 196 10.04 14.13 7.16
CA ALA A 196 11.46 14.32 7.47
C ALA A 196 11.87 15.80 7.39
N MET A 197 11.34 16.54 6.41
CA MET A 197 11.56 17.98 6.29
C MET A 197 10.78 18.76 7.37
N GLY A 198 9.60 18.31 7.78
CA GLY A 198 8.86 18.86 8.93
C GLY A 198 9.63 18.69 10.24
N LEU A 199 10.30 17.55 10.43
CA LEU A 199 11.22 17.31 11.55
C LEU A 199 12.49 18.18 11.49
N VAL A 200 12.98 18.52 10.29
CA VAL A 200 14.09 19.46 10.10
C VAL A 200 13.66 20.92 10.35
N VAL A 201 12.46 21.30 9.90
CA VAL A 201 11.86 22.64 10.07
C VAL A 201 11.53 22.93 11.53
N LEU A 202 11.11 21.93 12.32
CA LEU A 202 10.89 22.08 13.75
C LEU A 202 12.20 22.21 14.57
N ASN A 203 13.35 21.84 13.99
CA ASN A 203 14.67 21.88 14.64
C ASN A 203 15.60 22.99 14.16
N GLN A 204 15.21 23.78 13.15
CA GLN A 204 16.00 24.93 12.68
C GLN A 204 15.14 26.19 12.61
N GLN A 205 15.12 26.93 13.72
CA GLN A 205 14.57 28.29 13.74
C GLN A 205 15.54 29.37 13.24
N ASP A 206 16.77 29.04 12.88
CA ASP A 206 17.71 29.99 12.29
C ASP A 206 18.70 29.27 11.37
N ALA A 207 18.39 29.16 10.07
CA ALA A 207 19.40 28.95 9.03
C ALA A 207 18.88 29.43 7.68
N THR A 208 19.65 30.31 7.03
CA THR A 208 19.45 30.76 5.66
C THR A 208 19.58 29.58 4.69
N ASP A 209 18.63 29.51 3.74
CA ASP A 209 18.53 28.49 2.69
C ASP A 209 19.84 28.38 1.87
N PRO A 210 20.59 27.27 1.98
CA PRO A 210 21.87 27.13 1.30
C PRO A 210 21.76 26.56 -0.12
N LEU A 211 20.56 26.24 -0.63
CA LEU A 211 20.41 25.50 -1.89
C LEU A 211 19.64 26.24 -3.00
N GLY A 212 19.00 27.38 -2.70
CA GLY A 212 18.45 28.27 -3.74
C GLY A 212 17.45 27.59 -4.68
N VAL A 213 16.72 26.57 -4.20
CA VAL A 213 15.72 25.87 -5.00
C VAL A 213 14.42 26.68 -4.96
N ASP A 214 14.02 27.19 -6.13
CA ASP A 214 12.79 27.95 -6.30
C ASP A 214 11.57 27.08 -5.97
N ARG A 215 10.96 27.36 -4.82
CA ARG A 215 9.84 26.61 -4.24
C ARG A 215 8.56 26.66 -5.09
N SER A 216 8.43 27.64 -5.99
CA SER A 216 7.24 27.79 -6.83
C SER A 216 7.15 26.73 -7.93
N ASN A 217 8.28 26.42 -8.59
CA ASN A 217 8.36 25.37 -9.61
C ASN A 217 8.06 23.97 -9.07
N LEU A 218 8.33 23.73 -7.78
CA LEU A 218 8.12 22.42 -7.14
C LEU A 218 6.63 22.14 -6.88
N LEU A 219 5.86 23.15 -6.51
CA LEU A 219 4.41 23.03 -6.27
C LEU A 219 3.64 22.85 -7.58
N ASP A 220 4.01 23.58 -8.63
CA ASP A 220 3.41 23.44 -9.96
C ASP A 220 3.69 22.05 -10.59
N HIS A 221 4.87 21.47 -10.30
CA HIS A 221 5.19 20.09 -10.70
C HIS A 221 4.38 19.05 -9.90
N LEU A 222 4.16 19.27 -8.59
CA LEU A 222 3.36 18.37 -7.75
C LEU A 222 1.88 18.35 -8.16
N ASP A 223 1.31 19.48 -8.58
CA ASP A 223 -0.08 19.54 -9.06
C ASP A 223 -0.26 18.91 -10.45
N CYS A 224 0.69 19.13 -11.38
CA CYS A 224 0.71 18.47 -12.69
C CYS A 224 0.85 16.95 -12.56
N ILE A 225 1.66 16.50 -11.58
CA ILE A 225 1.85 15.07 -11.26
C ILE A 225 0.57 14.50 -10.62
N ASN A 226 -0.04 15.15 -9.62
CA ASN A 226 -1.29 14.67 -9.01
C ASN A 226 -2.44 14.50 -10.03
N GLN A 227 -2.54 15.37 -11.02
CA GLN A 227 -3.50 15.23 -12.13
C GLN A 227 -3.19 14.02 -13.04
N CYS A 228 -1.93 13.62 -13.17
CA CYS A 228 -1.52 12.45 -13.95
C CYS A 228 -1.66 11.12 -13.19
N LEU A 229 -1.59 11.11 -11.85
CA LEU A 229 -1.58 9.90 -11.00
C LEU A 229 -2.98 9.32 -10.69
N GLY A 230 -4.07 10.06 -10.93
CA GLY A 230 -5.43 9.70 -10.51
C GLY A 230 -6.12 8.54 -11.24
N SER A 231 -5.47 7.78 -12.13
CA SER A 231 -6.19 6.96 -13.11
C SER A 231 -5.97 5.43 -13.08
N LYS A 232 -5.10 4.85 -12.25
CA LYS A 232 -4.92 3.37 -12.20
C LYS A 232 -4.67 2.81 -10.80
N GLY A 233 -5.69 2.15 -10.23
CA GLY A 233 -5.67 1.46 -8.94
C GLY A 233 -6.71 1.97 -7.93
N ALA A 234 -7.33 3.11 -8.22
CA ALA A 234 -8.45 3.66 -7.46
C ALA A 234 -9.70 2.78 -7.68
N HIS A 235 -10.19 2.10 -6.64
CA HIS A 235 -11.50 1.44 -6.66
C HIS A 235 -12.64 2.46 -6.85
N GLY A 236 -13.86 2.00 -7.14
CA GLY A 236 -15.01 2.86 -7.47
C GLY A 236 -15.21 4.04 -6.51
N HIS A 237 -14.91 3.85 -5.23
CA HIS A 237 -15.08 4.86 -4.18
C HIS A 237 -14.17 6.09 -4.36
N ALA A 238 -12.98 5.92 -4.93
CA ALA A 238 -12.05 7.05 -5.11
C ALA A 238 -12.59 8.04 -6.16
N GLU A 239 -13.20 7.51 -7.23
CA GLU A 239 -13.85 8.34 -8.24
C GLU A 239 -15.12 9.01 -7.68
N PHE A 240 -15.89 8.29 -6.87
CA PHE A 240 -17.02 8.87 -6.14
C PHE A 240 -16.60 10.02 -5.22
N ILE A 241 -15.53 9.84 -4.44
CA ILE A 241 -14.98 10.88 -3.56
C ILE A 241 -14.53 12.11 -4.36
N ARG A 242 -13.81 11.91 -5.47
CA ARG A 242 -13.37 13.00 -6.36
C ARG A 242 -14.58 13.82 -6.83
N ILE A 243 -15.62 13.14 -7.33
CA ILE A 243 -16.83 13.79 -7.82
C ILE A 243 -17.58 14.50 -6.69
N CYS A 244 -17.64 13.92 -5.49
CA CYS A 244 -18.24 14.57 -4.33
C CYS A 244 -17.53 15.88 -3.99
N LYS A 245 -16.19 15.90 -4.00
CA LYS A 245 -15.41 17.13 -3.76
C LYS A 245 -15.68 18.22 -4.79
N GLU A 246 -15.98 17.85 -6.03
CA GLU A 246 -16.30 18.79 -7.10
C GLU A 246 -17.75 19.30 -7.03
N ARG A 247 -18.70 18.41 -6.74
CA ARG A 247 -20.14 18.69 -6.88
C ARG A 247 -20.82 19.16 -5.59
N LEU A 248 -20.44 18.60 -4.45
CA LEU A 248 -21.12 18.91 -3.20
C LEU A 248 -20.93 20.37 -2.74
N PRO A 249 -19.81 21.08 -2.98
CA PRO A 249 -19.71 22.49 -2.59
C PRO A 249 -20.81 23.38 -3.21
N GLU A 250 -21.21 23.13 -4.46
CA GLU A 250 -22.30 23.85 -5.12
C GLU A 250 -23.65 23.54 -4.46
N LEU A 251 -23.94 22.25 -4.25
CA LEU A 251 -25.15 21.80 -3.55
C LEU A 251 -25.25 22.44 -2.15
N LEU A 252 -24.18 22.31 -1.37
CA LEU A 252 -24.11 22.76 0.02
C LEU A 252 -24.15 24.30 0.13
N GLY A 253 -23.62 25.02 -0.85
CA GLY A 253 -23.69 26.49 -0.90
C GLY A 253 -25.11 27.03 -1.01
N SER A 254 -26.03 26.24 -1.57
CA SER A 254 -27.46 26.56 -1.67
C SER A 254 -28.31 25.92 -0.56
N TRP A 255 -27.69 25.13 0.32
CA TRP A 255 -28.41 24.30 1.28
C TRP A 255 -28.90 25.09 2.50
N GLY A 256 -30.22 25.26 2.62
CA GLY A 256 -30.85 26.01 3.72
C GLY A 256 -31.42 25.15 4.87
N GLY A 257 -31.29 23.83 4.82
CA GLY A 257 -31.93 22.88 5.74
C GLY A 257 -30.99 22.25 6.78
N GLU A 258 -31.46 21.19 7.43
CA GLU A 258 -30.62 20.30 8.25
C GLU A 258 -29.42 19.80 7.43
N LYS A 259 -28.23 19.71 8.03
CA LYS A 259 -27.03 19.22 7.34
C LYS A 259 -27.30 17.85 6.70
N PRO A 260 -27.10 17.71 5.38
CA PRO A 260 -27.35 16.45 4.71
C PRO A 260 -26.22 15.46 4.99
N TRP A 261 -26.53 14.18 4.97
CA TRP A 261 -25.61 13.11 5.34
C TRP A 261 -24.78 12.63 4.17
N VAL A 262 -23.57 12.15 4.48
CA VAL A 262 -22.83 11.20 3.64
C VAL A 262 -23.14 9.81 4.15
N VAL A 263 -23.62 8.93 3.29
CA VAL A 263 -24.04 7.57 3.67
C VAL A 263 -23.27 6.55 2.85
N GLU A 264 -22.70 5.55 3.54
CA GLU A 264 -22.15 4.35 2.93
C GLU A 264 -23.04 3.15 3.28
N VAL A 265 -23.39 2.36 2.27
CA VAL A 265 -24.09 1.08 2.41
C VAL A 265 -23.15 -0.03 1.96
N GLY A 266 -22.78 -0.91 2.89
CA GLY A 266 -21.70 -1.88 2.71
C GLY A 266 -20.37 -1.28 3.14
N CYS A 267 -20.10 -1.35 4.44
CA CYS A 267 -18.85 -0.82 4.98
C CYS A 267 -17.66 -1.76 4.69
N SER A 268 -16.47 -1.19 4.60
CA SER A 268 -15.22 -1.94 4.54
C SER A 268 -15.07 -2.85 5.77
N ARG A 269 -14.96 -4.16 5.54
CA ARG A 269 -14.78 -5.19 6.59
C ARG A 269 -13.30 -5.52 6.83
N GLU A 270 -12.45 -5.27 5.84
CA GLU A 270 -11.03 -5.54 5.88
C GLU A 270 -10.23 -4.26 5.61
N ILE A 271 -9.21 -3.99 6.43
CA ILE A 271 -8.31 -2.86 6.21
C ILE A 271 -7.25 -3.28 5.20
N ILE A 272 -7.60 -3.18 3.92
CA ILE A 272 -6.66 -3.33 2.81
C ILE A 272 -6.26 -1.92 2.34
N GLU A 273 -4.97 -1.68 2.22
CA GLU A 273 -4.43 -0.40 1.76
C GLU A 273 -5.01 -0.05 0.38
N GLY A 274 -5.60 1.15 0.27
CA GLY A 274 -6.29 1.61 -0.93
C GLY A 274 -7.71 1.07 -1.14
N GLN A 275 -8.24 0.19 -0.27
CA GLN A 275 -9.60 -0.37 -0.40
C GLN A 275 -10.53 -0.06 0.78
N ASN A 276 -10.05 0.71 1.77
CA ASN A 276 -10.87 1.11 2.91
C ASN A 276 -11.75 2.32 2.53
N SER A 277 -12.85 2.05 1.81
CA SER A 277 -13.86 3.05 1.42
C SER A 277 -14.41 3.77 2.64
N THR A 278 -14.71 3.05 3.71
CA THR A 278 -15.34 3.60 4.92
C THR A 278 -14.50 4.70 5.56
N ALA A 279 -13.21 4.46 5.77
CA ALA A 279 -12.33 5.48 6.35
C ALA A 279 -12.20 6.72 5.45
N GLN A 280 -12.16 6.52 4.13
CA GLN A 280 -12.04 7.62 3.16
C GLN A 280 -13.33 8.44 3.03
N LEU A 281 -14.49 7.78 3.00
CA LEU A 281 -15.80 8.44 2.97
C LEU A 281 -16.09 9.18 4.28
N LEU A 282 -15.70 8.61 5.42
CA LEU A 282 -15.74 9.32 6.70
C LEU A 282 -14.82 10.55 6.70
N ALA A 283 -13.63 10.46 6.12
CA ALA A 283 -12.72 11.59 5.99
C ALA A 283 -13.32 12.68 5.09
N LEU A 284 -13.93 12.30 3.96
CA LEU A 284 -14.67 13.21 3.08
C LEU A 284 -15.80 13.94 3.83
N ALA A 285 -16.62 13.22 4.60
CA ALA A 285 -17.70 13.81 5.37
C ALA A 285 -17.17 14.82 6.40
N LYS A 286 -16.08 14.49 7.09
CA LYS A 286 -15.41 15.39 8.04
C LYS A 286 -14.85 16.63 7.36
N GLU A 287 -14.17 16.47 6.22
CA GLU A 287 -13.64 17.56 5.40
C GLU A 287 -14.74 18.55 4.98
N MET A 288 -15.93 18.05 4.66
CA MET A 288 -17.09 18.86 4.29
C MET A 288 -17.94 19.34 5.48
N GLY A 289 -17.57 18.96 6.71
CA GLY A 289 -18.35 19.28 7.91
C GLY A 289 -19.76 18.69 7.92
N LEU A 290 -19.95 17.53 7.27
CA LEU A 290 -21.20 16.79 7.16
C LEU A 290 -21.24 15.61 8.15
N PRO A 291 -22.44 15.20 8.61
CA PRO A 291 -22.60 13.94 9.33
C PRO A 291 -22.40 12.73 8.41
N PHE A 292 -21.95 11.61 8.98
CA PHE A 292 -21.64 10.38 8.26
C PHE A 292 -22.40 9.18 8.83
N ALA A 293 -23.00 8.35 7.98
CA ALA A 293 -23.59 7.08 8.37
C ALA A 293 -22.96 5.91 7.60
N GLY A 294 -22.54 4.88 8.34
CA GLY A 294 -22.14 3.59 7.76
C GLY A 294 -23.17 2.52 8.11
N ILE A 295 -23.68 1.84 7.08
CA ILE A 295 -24.68 0.78 7.18
C ILE A 295 -24.07 -0.52 6.67
N ASP A 296 -24.07 -1.57 7.49
CA ASP A 296 -23.60 -2.90 7.08
C ASP A 296 -24.45 -3.96 7.76
N LEU A 297 -24.67 -5.06 7.05
CA LEU A 297 -25.39 -6.23 7.55
C LEU A 297 -24.64 -6.93 8.69
N ASP A 298 -23.32 -6.86 8.68
CA ASP A 298 -22.47 -7.53 9.68
C ASP A 298 -22.41 -6.70 10.97
N GLN A 299 -23.12 -7.17 12.01
CA GLN A 299 -23.15 -6.55 13.32
C GLN A 299 -21.77 -6.47 13.99
N ASP A 300 -20.91 -7.46 13.78
CA ASP A 300 -19.56 -7.48 14.36
C ASP A 300 -18.68 -6.42 13.69
N ASN A 301 -18.82 -6.24 12.37
CA ASN A 301 -18.16 -5.17 11.64
C ASN A 301 -18.60 -3.78 12.13
N ILE A 302 -19.91 -3.57 12.27
CA ILE A 302 -20.46 -2.30 12.77
C ILE A 302 -20.00 -2.01 14.20
N ALA A 303 -19.93 -3.02 15.07
CA ALA A 303 -19.41 -2.85 16.42
C ALA A 303 -17.94 -2.41 16.41
N ALA A 304 -17.12 -2.99 15.52
CA ALA A 304 -15.73 -2.60 15.33
C ALA A 304 -15.59 -1.16 14.79
N LEU A 305 -16.32 -0.82 13.73
CA LEU A 305 -16.31 0.53 13.15
C LEU A 305 -16.77 1.60 14.14
N LYS A 306 -17.81 1.29 14.94
CA LYS A 306 -18.26 2.20 16.01
C LYS A 306 -17.21 2.40 17.09
N ARG A 307 -16.43 1.38 17.44
CA ARG A 307 -15.32 1.48 18.38
C ARG A 307 -14.18 2.32 17.80
N ASP A 308 -13.85 2.10 16.52
CA ASP A 308 -12.64 2.65 15.90
C ASP A 308 -12.86 4.07 15.34
N TYR A 309 -14.10 4.38 14.93
CA TYR A 309 -14.48 5.62 14.24
C TYR A 309 -15.72 6.33 14.82
N GLY A 310 -16.29 5.83 15.92
CA GLY A 310 -17.42 6.47 16.60
C GLY A 310 -17.10 7.88 17.08
N GLY A 311 -18.11 8.75 17.13
CA GLY A 311 -17.95 10.12 17.59
C GLY A 311 -19.18 10.98 17.33
N LEU A 312 -19.07 12.27 17.61
CA LEU A 312 -20.11 13.24 17.26
C LEU A 312 -20.26 13.30 15.74
N GLY A 313 -21.51 13.24 15.26
CA GLY A 313 -21.82 13.32 13.84
C GLY A 313 -21.59 12.01 13.05
N THR A 314 -21.38 10.88 13.72
CA THR A 314 -21.37 9.56 13.06
C THR A 314 -22.51 8.66 13.53
N GLN A 315 -23.05 7.87 12.61
CA GLN A 315 -23.99 6.78 12.88
C GLN A 315 -23.46 5.48 12.27
N TRP A 316 -23.58 4.40 13.02
CA TRP A 316 -23.12 3.06 12.62
C TRP A 316 -24.27 2.09 12.85
N ILE A 317 -24.80 1.51 11.78
CA ILE A 317 -26.07 0.80 11.79
C ILE A 317 -25.86 -0.63 11.28
N ALA A 318 -26.22 -1.60 12.10
CA ALA A 318 -26.22 -3.01 11.76
C ALA A 318 -27.57 -3.38 11.16
N GLY A 319 -27.63 -3.58 9.85
CA GLY A 319 -28.90 -3.79 9.14
C GLY A 319 -28.74 -3.93 7.63
N LYS A 320 -29.85 -4.26 6.98
CA LYS A 320 -29.97 -4.29 5.52
C LYS A 320 -30.02 -2.87 4.97
N GLY A 321 -29.16 -2.56 4.00
CA GLY A 321 -29.06 -1.21 3.44
C GLY A 321 -30.37 -0.70 2.85
N GLU A 322 -31.07 -1.56 2.12
CA GLU A 322 -32.38 -1.30 1.53
C GLU A 322 -33.44 -0.95 2.59
N ASP A 323 -33.46 -1.64 3.72
CA ASP A 323 -34.44 -1.44 4.80
C ASP A 323 -34.14 -0.15 5.58
N GLU A 324 -32.87 0.09 5.89
CA GLU A 324 -32.43 1.28 6.61
C GLU A 324 -32.68 2.55 5.76
N LEU A 325 -32.36 2.53 4.47
CA LEU A 325 -32.65 3.63 3.56
C LEU A 325 -34.16 3.84 3.37
N ALA A 326 -34.98 2.79 3.39
CA ALA A 326 -36.44 2.92 3.27
C ALA A 326 -37.05 3.71 4.44
N SER A 327 -36.47 3.58 5.64
CA SER A 327 -36.93 4.26 6.86
C SER A 327 -36.20 5.57 7.15
N TRP A 328 -35.14 5.88 6.41
CA TRP A 328 -34.30 7.05 6.61
C TRP A 328 -35.06 8.37 6.41
N GLN A 329 -34.90 9.31 7.35
CA GLN A 329 -35.66 10.56 7.40
C GLN A 329 -34.84 11.81 7.14
N HIS A 330 -33.50 11.71 7.15
CA HIS A 330 -32.62 12.85 6.96
C HIS A 330 -32.20 13.01 5.49
N PRO A 331 -31.98 14.23 4.99
CA PRO A 331 -31.49 14.44 3.64
C PRO A 331 -30.10 13.79 3.47
N ILE A 332 -29.84 13.20 2.30
CA ILE A 332 -28.54 12.60 1.96
C ILE A 332 -27.92 13.42 0.83
N ALA A 333 -26.72 13.95 1.05
CA ALA A 333 -25.97 14.68 0.01
C ALA A 333 -25.25 13.72 -0.92
N ALA A 334 -24.71 12.65 -0.34
CA ALA A 334 -23.92 11.65 -1.04
C ALA A 334 -24.20 10.26 -0.48
N CYS A 335 -24.43 9.29 -1.36
CA CYS A 335 -24.66 7.90 -1.00
C CYS A 335 -23.74 6.98 -1.81
N TYR A 336 -23.02 6.09 -1.15
CA TYR A 336 -22.17 5.10 -1.79
C TYR A 336 -22.72 3.69 -1.52
N LEU A 337 -23.05 2.95 -2.58
CA LEU A 337 -23.62 1.61 -2.50
C LEU A 337 -22.57 0.57 -2.90
N ASP A 338 -22.06 -0.16 -1.91
CA ASP A 338 -21.05 -1.21 -2.03
C ASP A 338 -21.37 -2.40 -1.10
N ALA A 339 -22.63 -2.83 -1.13
CA ALA A 339 -23.10 -3.95 -0.31
C ALA A 339 -23.20 -5.24 -1.14
N TYR A 340 -24.15 -6.11 -0.78
CA TYR A 340 -24.38 -7.48 -1.26
C TYR A 340 -23.73 -7.84 -2.60
N ASP A 341 -22.70 -8.67 -2.59
CA ASP A 341 -21.93 -8.97 -3.81
C ASP A 341 -22.74 -9.77 -4.85
N PHE A 342 -22.39 -9.60 -6.13
CA PHE A 342 -22.87 -10.49 -7.19
C PHE A 342 -22.00 -11.76 -7.21
N TRP A 343 -22.53 -12.88 -7.69
CA TRP A 343 -21.82 -14.14 -7.63
C TRP A 343 -20.63 -14.19 -8.61
N HIS A 344 -19.49 -14.69 -8.12
CA HIS A 344 -18.39 -15.15 -8.96
C HIS A 344 -17.55 -16.20 -8.23
N ALA A 345 -16.78 -17.00 -8.98
CA ALA A 345 -15.99 -18.12 -8.43
C ALA A 345 -14.88 -17.71 -7.45
N SER A 346 -14.44 -16.45 -7.47
CA SER A 346 -13.34 -15.96 -6.61
C SER A 346 -13.76 -15.60 -5.18
N HIS A 347 -15.03 -15.79 -4.80
CA HIS A 347 -15.46 -15.56 -3.42
C HIS A 347 -14.94 -16.66 -2.49
N SER A 348 -14.41 -16.25 -1.34
CA SER A 348 -14.00 -17.19 -0.30
C SER A 348 -15.21 -17.84 0.36
N ASP A 349 -15.04 -19.07 0.85
CA ASP A 349 -16.07 -19.77 1.62
C ASP A 349 -16.50 -18.95 2.85
N LEU A 350 -15.55 -18.27 3.50
CA LEU A 350 -15.84 -17.36 4.62
C LEU A 350 -16.79 -16.21 4.24
N ARG A 351 -16.64 -15.64 3.03
CA ARG A 351 -17.54 -14.59 2.54
C ARG A 351 -18.94 -15.15 2.31
N GLN A 352 -19.04 -16.33 1.69
CA GLN A 352 -20.32 -17.02 1.47
C GLN A 352 -21.02 -17.38 2.79
N GLU A 353 -20.27 -17.91 3.76
CA GLU A 353 -20.78 -18.25 5.10
C GLU A 353 -21.27 -17.00 5.85
N SER A 354 -20.56 -15.86 5.72
CA SER A 354 -20.99 -14.60 6.31
C SER A 354 -22.34 -14.12 5.76
N TYR A 355 -22.53 -14.16 4.43
CA TYR A 355 -23.84 -13.83 3.84
C TYR A 355 -24.92 -14.83 4.24
N LEU A 356 -24.61 -16.14 4.28
CA LEU A 356 -25.59 -17.13 4.74
C LEU A 356 -26.00 -16.89 6.19
N LYS A 357 -25.05 -16.58 7.07
CA LYS A 357 -25.29 -16.28 8.49
C LYS A 357 -26.11 -15.01 8.68
N ASN A 358 -25.72 -13.93 7.98
CA ASN A 358 -26.23 -12.58 8.25
C ASN A 358 -27.44 -12.21 7.37
N TYR A 359 -27.54 -12.75 6.16
CA TYR A 359 -28.61 -12.50 5.19
C TYR A 359 -29.58 -13.68 5.06
N GLY A 360 -29.19 -14.88 5.48
CA GLY A 360 -29.99 -16.10 5.31
C GLY A 360 -29.87 -16.73 3.92
N ALA A 361 -29.03 -16.19 3.04
CA ALA A 361 -28.78 -16.71 1.70
C ALA A 361 -27.31 -16.54 1.31
N GLN A 362 -26.81 -17.46 0.47
CA GLN A 362 -25.51 -17.31 -0.18
C GLN A 362 -25.57 -16.23 -1.26
N ILE A 363 -24.40 -15.68 -1.57
CA ILE A 363 -24.20 -14.68 -2.61
C ILE A 363 -24.79 -15.19 -3.94
N ASN A 364 -25.72 -14.42 -4.49
CA ASN A 364 -26.34 -14.68 -5.78
C ASN A 364 -26.71 -13.36 -6.48
N ASP A 365 -26.76 -13.39 -7.80
CA ASP A 365 -26.98 -12.20 -8.63
C ASP A 365 -28.37 -11.59 -8.43
N GLN A 366 -29.39 -12.42 -8.22
CA GLN A 366 -30.77 -11.95 -8.08
C GLN A 366 -30.93 -11.06 -6.85
N GLU A 367 -30.49 -11.52 -5.68
CA GLU A 367 -30.55 -10.75 -4.43
C GLU A 367 -29.61 -9.53 -4.48
N CYS A 368 -28.43 -9.67 -5.09
CA CYS A 368 -27.50 -8.57 -5.32
C CYS A 368 -28.18 -7.42 -6.09
N HIS A 369 -28.73 -7.71 -7.26
CA HIS A 369 -29.31 -6.70 -8.12
C HIS A 369 -30.58 -6.08 -7.50
N GLN A 370 -31.40 -6.90 -6.84
CA GLN A 370 -32.64 -6.45 -6.21
C GLN A 370 -32.36 -5.52 -5.02
N MET A 371 -31.38 -5.85 -4.19
CA MET A 371 -31.00 -5.01 -3.05
C MET A 371 -30.48 -3.64 -3.52
N HIS A 372 -29.54 -3.61 -4.46
CA HIS A 372 -28.98 -2.35 -4.96
C HIS A 372 -30.04 -1.49 -5.65
N PHE A 373 -30.97 -2.11 -6.38
CA PHE A 373 -32.11 -1.43 -6.96
C PHE A 373 -32.99 -0.76 -5.90
N GLN A 374 -33.39 -1.49 -4.86
CA GLN A 374 -34.21 -0.95 -3.76
C GLN A 374 -33.48 0.16 -3.00
N ALA A 375 -32.21 -0.05 -2.66
CA ALA A 375 -31.38 0.95 -2.01
C ALA A 375 -31.31 2.25 -2.83
N ALA A 376 -31.08 2.15 -4.15
CA ALA A 376 -31.07 3.30 -5.05
C ALA A 376 -32.42 4.03 -5.12
N GLN A 377 -33.55 3.30 -5.16
CA GLN A 377 -34.89 3.88 -5.12
C GLN A 377 -35.15 4.64 -3.82
N HIS A 378 -34.81 4.03 -2.69
CA HIS A 378 -35.01 4.64 -1.37
C HIS A 378 -34.11 5.87 -1.17
N ALA A 379 -32.83 5.80 -1.55
CA ALA A 379 -31.92 6.93 -1.56
C ALA A 379 -32.45 8.07 -2.45
N THR A 380 -32.94 7.75 -3.65
CA THR A 380 -33.47 8.75 -4.59
C THR A 380 -34.59 9.60 -4.01
N ARG A 381 -35.47 9.02 -3.17
CA ARG A 381 -36.59 9.74 -2.55
C ARG A 381 -36.12 10.85 -1.59
N ILE A 382 -34.98 10.65 -0.92
CA ILE A 382 -34.47 11.52 0.15
C ILE A 382 -33.28 12.37 -0.28
N MET A 383 -32.67 12.06 -1.42
CA MET A 383 -31.58 12.83 -1.99
C MET A 383 -32.11 14.06 -2.76
N PRO A 384 -31.54 15.25 -2.52
CA PRO A 384 -31.91 16.45 -3.24
C PRO A 384 -31.35 16.46 -4.67
N ILE A 385 -31.86 17.36 -5.51
CA ILE A 385 -31.20 17.71 -6.78
C ILE A 385 -29.77 18.17 -6.47
N GLY A 386 -28.79 17.67 -7.23
CA GLY A 386 -27.36 17.84 -6.99
C GLY A 386 -26.73 16.78 -6.09
N GLY A 387 -27.53 15.91 -5.46
CA GLY A 387 -27.02 14.79 -4.68
C GLY A 387 -26.26 13.77 -5.55
N VAL A 388 -25.23 13.14 -4.98
CA VAL A 388 -24.31 12.24 -5.68
C VAL A 388 -24.49 10.79 -5.22
N LEU A 389 -24.74 9.87 -6.14
CA LEU A 389 -24.91 8.43 -5.86
C LEU A 389 -23.79 7.65 -6.54
N GLY A 390 -23.07 6.82 -5.78
CA GLY A 390 -22.07 5.90 -6.28
C GLY A 390 -22.57 4.46 -6.16
N LEU A 391 -22.32 3.65 -7.19
CA LEU A 391 -22.54 2.21 -7.19
C LEU A 391 -21.22 1.52 -7.49
N ASP A 392 -20.71 0.75 -6.53
CA ASP A 392 -19.51 -0.04 -6.70
C ASP A 392 -19.78 -1.25 -7.61
N ASP A 393 -18.71 -1.82 -8.17
CA ASP A 393 -18.75 -2.97 -9.09
C ASP A 393 -19.91 -2.93 -10.11
N THR A 394 -20.09 -1.79 -10.75
CA THR A 394 -21.11 -1.53 -11.77
C THR A 394 -20.45 -0.97 -13.03
N TRP A 395 -20.66 -1.64 -14.17
CA TRP A 395 -20.10 -1.23 -15.46
C TRP A 395 -21.06 -1.54 -16.61
N LEU A 396 -20.83 -0.89 -17.75
CA LEU A 396 -21.50 -1.15 -19.02
C LEU A 396 -20.71 -2.22 -19.80
N GLU A 397 -21.39 -3.28 -20.22
CA GLU A 397 -20.86 -4.37 -21.04
C GLU A 397 -21.85 -4.67 -22.17
N ASN A 398 -21.41 -4.55 -23.42
CA ASN A 398 -22.26 -4.75 -24.62
C ASN A 398 -23.57 -3.94 -24.58
N ASP A 399 -23.48 -2.65 -24.22
CA ASP A 399 -24.63 -1.74 -24.06
C ASP A 399 -25.65 -2.17 -23.00
N GLN A 400 -25.27 -3.09 -22.11
CA GLN A 400 -26.07 -3.52 -20.97
C GLN A 400 -25.34 -3.24 -19.66
N TRP A 401 -26.06 -2.81 -18.64
CA TRP A 401 -25.49 -2.63 -17.30
C TRP A 401 -25.25 -4.00 -16.67
N ALA A 402 -24.09 -4.16 -16.04
CA ALA A 402 -23.63 -5.38 -15.38
C ALA A 402 -23.13 -5.08 -13.95
N GLY A 403 -23.03 -6.13 -13.15
CA GLY A 403 -22.60 -6.04 -11.75
C GLY A 403 -23.70 -5.55 -10.80
N LYS A 404 -23.31 -4.95 -9.67
CA LYS A 404 -24.22 -4.64 -8.56
C LYS A 404 -25.40 -3.76 -8.99
N GLY A 405 -25.13 -2.75 -9.81
CA GLY A 405 -26.10 -1.77 -10.27
C GLY A 405 -26.92 -2.17 -11.51
N MET A 406 -26.91 -3.44 -11.95
CA MET A 406 -27.58 -3.90 -13.19
C MET A 406 -29.03 -3.39 -13.33
N LEU A 407 -29.83 -3.48 -12.25
CA LEU A 407 -31.22 -3.00 -12.24
C LEU A 407 -31.36 -1.53 -11.80
N ALA A 408 -30.45 -1.05 -10.95
CA ALA A 408 -30.47 0.31 -10.42
C ALA A 408 -30.21 1.36 -11.52
N LEU A 409 -29.21 1.14 -12.36
CA LEU A 409 -28.76 2.14 -13.34
C LEU A 409 -29.82 2.53 -14.38
N PRO A 410 -30.48 1.57 -15.07
CA PRO A 410 -31.55 1.90 -16.00
C PRO A 410 -32.65 2.74 -15.34
N TRP A 411 -33.08 2.36 -14.14
CA TRP A 411 -34.12 3.06 -13.42
C TRP A 411 -33.69 4.48 -13.01
N LEU A 412 -32.47 4.65 -12.49
CA LEU A 412 -31.94 5.97 -12.12
C LEU A 412 -31.94 6.92 -13.33
N LEU A 413 -31.47 6.44 -14.49
CA LEU A 413 -31.45 7.23 -15.73
C LEU A 413 -32.87 7.67 -16.17
N GLU A 414 -33.87 6.81 -15.97
CA GLU A 414 -35.28 7.14 -16.24
C GLU A 414 -35.88 8.12 -15.21
N HIS A 415 -35.30 8.23 -14.01
CA HIS A 415 -35.84 9.00 -12.88
C HIS A 415 -34.97 10.22 -12.54
N GLY A 416 -34.50 10.92 -13.57
CA GLY A 416 -33.85 12.23 -13.40
C GLY A 416 -32.44 12.17 -12.82
N TRP A 417 -31.72 11.06 -13.00
CA TRP A 417 -30.30 10.98 -12.73
C TRP A 417 -29.46 11.04 -14.00
N GLN A 418 -28.29 11.63 -13.90
CA GLN A 418 -27.31 11.70 -14.96
C GLN A 418 -26.03 10.96 -14.56
N LEU A 419 -25.51 10.15 -15.48
CA LEU A 419 -24.20 9.53 -15.36
C LEU A 419 -23.11 10.63 -15.39
N LEU A 420 -22.29 10.70 -14.35
CA LEU A 420 -21.13 11.60 -14.29
C LEU A 420 -19.83 10.89 -14.64
N SER A 421 -19.67 9.66 -14.16
CA SER A 421 -18.47 8.88 -14.41
C SER A 421 -18.73 7.39 -14.35
N GLN A 422 -17.93 6.67 -15.12
CA GLN A 422 -17.82 5.22 -15.10
C GLN A 422 -16.32 4.89 -15.22
N ALA A 423 -15.72 4.47 -14.13
CA ALA A 423 -14.30 4.18 -14.07
C ALA A 423 -14.01 3.12 -13.00
N ASN A 424 -13.03 2.24 -13.25
CA ASN A 424 -12.57 1.24 -12.27
C ASN A 424 -13.69 0.38 -11.67
N ARG A 425 -14.66 -0.02 -12.51
CA ARG A 425 -15.89 -0.73 -12.08
C ARG A 425 -16.77 0.03 -11.09
N GLY A 426 -16.53 1.32 -10.83
CA GLY A 426 -17.48 2.18 -10.16
C GLY A 426 -18.31 2.98 -11.16
N THR A 427 -19.57 3.23 -10.81
CA THR A 427 -20.44 4.16 -11.54
C THR A 427 -20.91 5.27 -10.59
N VAL A 428 -20.79 6.53 -11.02
CA VAL A 428 -21.18 7.69 -10.23
C VAL A 428 -22.19 8.53 -10.99
N MET A 429 -23.27 8.88 -10.30
CA MET A 429 -24.40 9.62 -10.85
C MET A 429 -24.70 10.86 -10.02
N VAL A 430 -25.34 11.85 -10.64
CA VAL A 430 -25.89 13.02 -9.96
C VAL A 430 -27.37 13.16 -10.26
N LYS A 431 -28.15 13.54 -9.25
CA LYS A 431 -29.57 13.81 -9.41
C LYS A 431 -29.75 15.18 -10.06
N VAL A 432 -30.45 15.25 -11.19
CA VAL A 432 -30.70 16.49 -11.95
C VAL A 432 -32.19 16.84 -12.04
N GLY A 433 -33.08 15.86 -11.86
CA GLY A 433 -34.53 16.02 -11.89
C GLY A 433 -35.19 15.83 -10.51
N ALA A 434 -36.40 16.36 -10.38
CA ALA A 434 -37.21 16.24 -9.16
C ALA A 434 -38.06 14.96 -9.12
N ASP A 435 -38.03 14.12 -10.15
CA ASP A 435 -39.06 13.12 -10.39
C ASP A 435 -39.05 12.00 -9.34
N LEU A 436 -40.08 12.02 -8.49
CA LEU A 436 -40.90 10.89 -8.03
C LEU A 436 -42.34 11.37 -7.82
#